data_AF-A0A7R9YI70-F1
#
_entry.id   AF-A0A7R9YI70-F1
#
_cell.length_a   1.000
_cell.length_b   1.000
_cell.length_c   1.000
_cell.angle_alpha   90.00
_cell.angle_beta   90.00
_cell.angle_gamma   90.00
#
_symmetry.space_group_name_H-M   'P 1'
#
loop_
_entity.id
_entity.type
_entity.pdbx_description
1 polymer ?
#
loop_
_entity_poly.entity_id
_entity_poly.type
_entity_poly.pdbx_seq_one_letter_code
_entity_poly.pdbx_strand_id
1 'polypeptide(L)'
;RIYFGLDIGGSLAKIVHFEPRRKSKASLRRLASFIRASSTYETGVRDVHLQLGALQGTLHFIRFETRRMGNFLELVRAERLQAEATTIYATGGGAHKFAADFESQLGVTLEKLDELACCVKGVTWLLANVPDELFEYREQHRERWPPAQGGGAPREGDGQGAAG
;
A
#
# COMPACT_ATOMS: atom_id res chain seq x y z
N ARG A 1 13.04 -19.46 4.82
CA ARG A 1 13.65 -18.14 4.59
C ARG A 1 12.55 -17.11 4.71
N ILE A 2 12.86 -15.96 5.30
CA ILE A 2 11.96 -14.80 5.34
C ILE A 2 12.25 -13.96 4.10
N TYR A 3 11.21 -13.41 3.47
CA TYR A 3 11.34 -12.63 2.25
C TYR A 3 10.86 -11.20 2.50
N PHE A 4 11.81 -10.26 2.48
CA PHE A 4 11.55 -8.83 2.61
C PHE A 4 12.21 -8.05 1.48
N GLY A 5 11.54 -7.00 1.03
CA GLY A 5 12.13 -5.91 0.27
C GLY A 5 11.80 -4.58 0.94
N LEU A 6 12.79 -3.70 1.06
CA LEU A 6 12.66 -2.39 1.69
C LEU A 6 12.90 -1.28 0.66
N ASP A 7 12.07 -0.25 0.69
CA ASP A 7 12.34 1.04 0.05
C ASP A 7 12.34 2.13 1.13
N ILE A 8 13.51 2.70 1.41
CA ILE A 8 13.69 3.69 2.48
C ILE A 8 13.85 5.07 1.83
N GLY A 9 12.72 5.72 1.55
CA GLY A 9 12.68 7.08 1.03
C GLY A 9 12.95 8.14 2.11
N GLY A 10 13.01 9.41 1.69
CA GLY A 10 13.25 10.53 2.61
C GLY A 10 12.18 10.68 3.70
N SER A 11 10.90 10.50 3.33
CA SER A 11 9.76 10.69 4.24
C SER A 11 9.09 9.40 4.68
N LEU A 12 9.00 8.42 3.77
CA LEU A 12 8.35 7.14 4.01
C LEU A 12 9.29 5.99 3.70
N ALA A 13 9.35 5.03 4.61
CA ALA A 13 9.88 3.70 4.39
C ALA A 13 8.72 2.75 4.05
N LYS A 14 8.95 1.85 3.08
CA LYS A 14 8.01 0.81 2.66
C LYS A 14 8.67 -0.55 2.81
N ILE A 15 7.88 -1.53 3.22
CA ILE A 15 8.27 -2.92 3.38
C ILE A 15 7.28 -3.76 2.58
N VAL A 16 7.82 -4.64 1.73
CA VAL A 16 7.07 -5.73 1.13
C VAL A 16 7.50 -7.03 1.81
N HIS A 17 6.54 -7.75 2.39
CA HIS A 17 6.76 -9.07 2.97
C HIS A 17 6.01 -10.13 2.18
N PHE A 18 6.69 -11.17 1.74
CA PHE A 18 6.04 -12.33 1.12
C PHE A 18 5.79 -13.44 2.15
N GLU A 19 4.51 -13.74 2.39
CA GLU A 19 4.01 -14.83 3.23
C GLU A 19 3.67 -16.05 2.36
N PRO A 20 4.46 -17.15 2.39
CA PRO A 20 4.14 -18.36 1.64
C PRO A 20 2.87 -19.05 2.19
N ARG A 21 2.01 -19.58 1.32
CA ARG A 21 0.76 -20.27 1.71
C ARG A 21 1.02 -21.49 2.60
N ARG A 22 2.11 -22.22 2.36
CA ARG A 22 2.56 -23.34 3.21
C ARG A 22 3.69 -22.90 4.13
N LYS A 23 3.43 -22.91 5.44
CA LYS A 23 4.38 -22.51 6.48
C LYS A 23 4.96 -23.72 7.21
N SER A 24 6.21 -24.08 6.95
CA SER A 24 6.86 -25.17 7.69
C SER A 24 7.44 -24.72 9.03
N LYS A 25 8.01 -23.52 9.13
CA LYS A 25 8.73 -23.04 10.33
C LYS A 25 7.85 -22.23 11.30
N ALA A 26 8.09 -22.41 12.60
CA ALA A 26 7.39 -21.68 13.67
C ALA A 26 7.68 -20.17 13.68
N SER A 27 8.93 -19.79 13.38
CA SER A 27 9.37 -18.41 13.18
C SER A 27 8.54 -17.67 12.12
N LEU A 28 8.34 -18.29 10.94
CA LEU A 28 7.51 -17.75 9.86
C LEU A 28 6.04 -17.62 10.25
N ARG A 29 5.52 -18.56 11.08
CA ARG A 29 4.17 -18.44 11.63
C ARG A 29 4.06 -17.26 12.59
N ARG A 30 5.03 -17.08 13.49
CA ARG A 30 5.06 -15.94 14.42
C ARG A 30 5.14 -14.61 13.69
N LEU A 31 6.05 -14.48 12.73
CA LEU A 31 6.18 -13.27 11.90
C LEU A 31 4.88 -12.94 11.17
N ALA A 32 4.29 -13.93 10.50
CA ALA A 32 3.02 -13.73 9.80
C ALA A 32 1.87 -13.38 10.76
N SER A 33 1.82 -13.98 11.95
CA SER A 33 0.84 -13.59 12.97
C SER A 33 1.05 -12.15 13.43
N PHE A 34 2.29 -11.74 13.70
CA PHE A 34 2.63 -10.37 14.08
C PHE A 34 2.23 -9.37 12.97
N ILE A 35 2.56 -9.68 11.72
CA ILE A 35 2.21 -8.83 10.58
C ILE A 35 0.68 -8.71 10.43
N ARG A 36 -0.06 -9.79 10.63
CA ARG A 36 -1.53 -9.79 10.44
C ARG A 36 -2.29 -9.22 11.63
N ALA A 37 -1.81 -9.41 12.85
CA ALA A 37 -2.48 -9.02 14.10
C ALA A 37 -2.59 -7.50 14.29
N SER A 38 -1.86 -6.70 13.51
CA SER A 38 -1.94 -5.26 13.54
C SER A 38 -2.16 -4.68 12.14
N SER A 39 -3.07 -3.72 12.02
CA SER A 39 -3.21 -2.82 10.88
C SER A 39 -2.46 -1.50 11.10
N THR A 40 -2.16 -1.17 12.37
CA THR A 40 -1.47 0.04 12.82
C THR A 40 -0.46 -0.35 13.90
N TYR A 41 0.81 -0.36 13.54
CA TYR A 41 1.90 -0.32 14.51
C TYR A 41 2.00 1.14 14.98
N GLU A 42 2.40 1.40 16.24
CA GLU A 42 2.71 2.77 16.69
C GLU A 42 3.73 3.48 15.77
N THR A 43 4.45 2.68 14.99
CA THR A 43 5.44 3.10 14.02
C THR A 43 4.95 3.09 12.58
N GLY A 44 3.86 2.40 12.19
CA GLY A 44 3.53 2.19 10.77
C GLY A 44 2.12 1.65 10.47
N VAL A 45 1.75 1.65 9.20
CA VAL A 45 0.44 1.20 8.69
C VAL A 45 0.64 0.02 7.75
N ARG A 46 -0.15 -1.03 7.93
CA ARG A 46 -0.27 -2.13 6.96
C ARG A 46 -1.46 -1.86 6.05
N ASP A 47 -1.20 -1.62 4.77
CA ASP A 47 -2.23 -1.32 3.78
C ASP A 47 -2.95 -2.62 3.37
N VAL A 48 -3.93 -3.03 4.20
CA VAL A 48 -4.63 -4.33 4.07
C VAL A 48 -5.29 -4.50 2.71
N HIS A 49 -5.82 -3.41 2.15
CA HIS A 49 -6.48 -3.39 0.84
C HIS A 49 -5.53 -3.62 -0.33
N LEU A 50 -4.21 -3.49 -0.12
CA LEU A 50 -3.19 -3.76 -1.13
C LEU A 50 -2.60 -5.18 -1.03
N GLN A 51 -3.12 -6.02 -0.13
CA GLN A 51 -2.65 -7.41 -0.06
C GLN A 51 -2.87 -8.13 -1.38
N LEU A 52 -1.83 -8.78 -1.87
CA LEU A 52 -1.83 -9.39 -3.18
C LEU A 52 -1.53 -10.88 -3.08
N GLY A 53 -2.45 -11.70 -3.57
CA GLY A 53 -2.21 -13.14 -3.75
C GLY A 53 -1.32 -13.37 -4.96
N ALA A 54 -0.08 -13.84 -4.75
CA ALA A 54 0.87 -14.10 -5.83
C ALA A 54 1.84 -15.22 -5.43
N LEU A 55 2.48 -15.87 -6.42
CA LEU A 55 3.56 -16.86 -6.18
C LEU A 55 3.23 -17.96 -5.15
N GLN A 56 1.97 -18.41 -5.09
CA GLN A 56 1.47 -19.36 -4.07
C GLN A 56 1.62 -18.84 -2.63
N GLY A 57 1.47 -17.55 -2.42
CA GLY A 57 1.47 -16.89 -1.12
C GLY A 57 0.77 -15.53 -1.20
N THR A 58 1.10 -14.67 -0.25
CA THR A 58 0.53 -13.33 -0.13
C THR A 58 1.64 -12.32 0.05
N LEU A 59 1.62 -11.26 -0.74
CA LEU A 59 2.43 -10.07 -0.55
C LEU A 59 1.70 -9.11 0.38
N HIS A 60 2.38 -8.68 1.43
CA HIS A 60 1.90 -7.69 2.39
C HIS A 60 2.70 -6.40 2.22
N PHE A 61 1.98 -5.28 2.14
CA PHE A 61 2.56 -3.95 2.03
C PHE A 61 2.41 -3.21 3.36
N ILE A 62 3.53 -2.69 3.85
CA ILE A 62 3.61 -1.98 5.12
C ILE A 62 4.40 -0.70 4.86
N ARG A 63 3.98 0.41 5.45
CA ARG A 63 4.69 1.69 5.36
C ARG A 63 4.77 2.39 6.69
N PHE A 64 5.81 3.19 6.87
CA PHE A 64 5.96 4.06 8.03
C PHE A 64 6.74 5.32 7.71
N GLU A 65 6.63 6.33 8.57
CA GLU A 65 7.45 7.53 8.46
C GLU A 65 8.92 7.21 8.70
N THR A 66 9.82 7.57 7.77
CA THR A 66 11.26 7.29 7.86
C THR A 66 11.88 7.82 9.16
N ARG A 67 11.36 8.93 9.72
CA ARG A 67 11.81 9.48 11.01
C ARG A 67 11.60 8.52 12.20
N ARG A 68 10.72 7.52 12.06
CA ARG A 68 10.43 6.50 13.08
C ARG A 68 11.28 5.23 12.91
N MET A 69 12.34 5.26 12.10
CA MET A 69 13.22 4.11 11.86
C MET A 69 13.78 3.51 13.15
N GLY A 70 14.18 4.33 14.13
CA GLY A 70 14.65 3.83 15.43
C GLY A 70 13.62 2.93 16.12
N ASN A 71 12.40 3.42 16.30
CA ASN A 71 11.30 2.65 16.89
C ASN A 71 11.00 1.37 16.09
N PHE A 72 11.13 1.41 14.75
CA PHE A 72 10.97 0.23 13.91
C PHE A 72 12.06 -0.82 14.18
N LEU A 73 13.33 -0.42 14.28
CA LEU A 73 14.44 -1.32 14.59
C LEU A 73 14.29 -1.94 15.99
N GLU A 74 13.89 -1.14 16.98
CA GLU A 74 13.60 -1.61 18.33
C GLU A 74 12.49 -2.67 18.33
N LEU A 75 11.39 -2.42 17.60
CA LEU A 75 10.29 -3.37 17.47
C LEU A 75 10.74 -4.69 16.84
N VAL A 76 11.49 -4.63 15.73
CA VAL A 76 12.04 -5.82 15.06
C VAL A 76 12.92 -6.61 16.02
N ARG A 77 13.79 -5.93 16.77
CA ARG A 77 14.68 -6.54 17.76
C ARG A 77 13.91 -7.21 18.91
N ALA A 78 12.95 -6.51 19.50
CA ALA A 78 12.16 -6.98 20.65
C ALA A 78 11.34 -8.22 20.30
N GLU A 79 10.70 -8.21 19.13
CA GLU A 79 9.86 -9.31 18.64
C GLU A 79 10.66 -10.42 17.93
N ARG A 80 11.98 -10.22 17.78
CA ARG A 80 12.91 -11.11 17.06
C ARG A 80 12.45 -11.45 15.64
N LEU A 81 11.88 -10.47 14.93
CA LEU A 81 11.31 -10.67 13.60
C LEU A 81 12.37 -10.97 12.53
N GLN A 82 13.62 -10.57 12.79
CA GLN A 82 14.78 -10.78 11.95
C GLN A 82 15.48 -12.13 12.14
N ALA A 83 15.00 -13.02 13.03
CA ALA A 83 15.74 -14.20 13.48
C ALA A 83 16.24 -15.17 12.38
N GLU A 84 15.73 -15.09 11.14
CA GLU A 84 16.23 -15.86 9.99
C GLU A 84 16.70 -15.01 8.82
N ALA A 85 16.79 -13.69 8.97
CA ALA A 85 17.26 -12.76 7.94
C ALA A 85 18.65 -12.27 8.31
N THR A 86 19.67 -12.68 7.55
CA THR A 86 21.04 -12.13 7.64
C THR A 86 21.23 -10.93 6.72
N THR A 87 20.45 -10.89 5.63
CA THR A 87 20.54 -9.86 4.59
C THR A 87 19.14 -9.48 4.16
N ILE A 88 18.90 -8.18 4.01
CA ILE A 88 17.67 -7.62 3.48
C ILE A 88 18.01 -6.74 2.29
N TYR A 89 17.31 -6.94 1.17
CA TYR A 89 17.44 -6.07 0.01
C TYR A 89 16.70 -4.77 0.26
N ALA A 90 17.43 -3.65 0.12
CA ALA A 90 16.92 -2.33 0.39
C ALA A 90 17.28 -1.37 -0.75
N THR A 91 16.38 -0.45 -1.03
CA THR A 91 16.56 0.61 -2.01
C THR A 91 16.22 1.98 -1.42
N GLY A 92 16.47 3.03 -2.18
CA GLY A 92 16.26 4.43 -1.77
C GLY A 92 17.43 4.97 -0.95
N GLY A 93 17.53 6.30 -0.87
CA GLY A 93 18.66 6.96 -0.19
C GLY A 93 18.82 6.55 1.29
N GLY A 94 17.72 6.14 1.94
CA GLY A 94 17.75 5.65 3.31
C GLY A 94 18.45 4.29 3.48
N ALA A 95 18.56 3.47 2.44
CA ALA A 95 19.29 2.20 2.49
C ALA A 95 20.79 2.43 2.77
N HIS A 96 21.34 3.56 2.33
CA HIS A 96 22.69 3.98 2.70
C HIS A 96 22.72 4.58 4.12
N LYS A 97 21.78 5.50 4.40
CA LYS A 97 21.73 6.23 5.68
C LYS A 97 21.62 5.32 6.90
N PHE A 98 20.79 4.28 6.84
CA PHE A 98 20.46 3.42 7.98
C PHE A 98 21.20 2.08 7.96
N ALA A 99 22.11 1.83 7.00
CA ALA A 99 22.83 0.56 6.90
C ALA A 99 23.56 0.18 8.20
N ALA A 100 24.24 1.16 8.82
CA ALA A 100 24.97 0.94 10.07
C ALA A 100 24.03 0.64 11.24
N ASP A 101 22.83 1.23 11.27
CA ASP A 101 21.84 0.99 12.32
C ASP A 101 21.27 -0.43 12.22
N PHE A 102 20.96 -0.90 11.01
CA PHE A 102 20.53 -2.29 10.80
C PHE A 102 21.60 -3.30 11.21
N GLU A 103 22.86 -3.05 10.84
CA GLU A 103 23.96 -3.95 11.20
C GLU A 103 24.20 -3.95 12.73
N SER A 104 24.31 -2.78 13.35
CA SER A 104 24.63 -2.66 14.78
C SER A 104 23.48 -3.09 15.71
N GLN A 105 22.22 -2.79 15.34
CA GLN A 105 21.08 -3.06 16.21
C GLN A 105 20.45 -4.44 15.95
N LEU A 106 20.53 -4.96 14.71
CA LEU A 106 19.86 -6.20 14.33
C LEU A 106 20.82 -7.30 13.85
N GLY A 107 22.09 -6.98 13.54
CA GLY A 107 23.00 -7.91 12.89
C GLY A 107 22.56 -8.26 11.47
N VAL A 108 21.89 -7.31 10.79
CA VAL A 108 21.33 -7.50 9.45
C VAL A 108 22.04 -6.57 8.48
N THR A 109 22.59 -7.14 7.41
CA THR A 109 23.20 -6.36 6.34
C THR A 109 22.12 -5.89 5.35
N LEU A 110 22.16 -4.60 5.02
CA LEU A 110 21.36 -4.05 3.91
C LEU A 110 22.12 -4.18 2.58
N GLU A 111 21.60 -5.06 1.72
CA GLU A 111 22.03 -5.17 0.33
C GLU A 111 21.36 -4.06 -0.48
N LYS A 112 22.16 -3.08 -0.88
CA LYS A 112 21.70 -1.83 -1.48
C LYS A 112 21.48 -2.02 -2.97
N LEU A 113 20.27 -1.72 -3.44
CA LEU A 113 19.89 -1.76 -4.84
C LEU A 113 19.58 -0.35 -5.34
N ASP A 114 19.69 -0.16 -6.66
CA ASP A 114 19.33 1.11 -7.31
C ASP A 114 17.81 1.36 -7.25
N GLU A 115 17.42 2.59 -6.89
CA GLU A 115 16.03 2.98 -6.65
C GLU A 115 15.17 2.95 -7.90
N LEU A 116 15.67 3.54 -8.98
CA LEU A 116 14.93 3.57 -10.23
C LEU A 116 14.81 2.16 -10.83
N ALA A 117 15.88 1.37 -10.81
CA ALA A 117 15.88 -0.01 -11.30
C ALA A 117 14.92 -0.90 -10.51
N CYS A 118 14.88 -0.77 -9.17
CA CYS A 118 13.91 -1.48 -8.34
C CYS A 118 12.47 -1.07 -8.66
N CYS A 119 12.21 0.23 -8.84
CA CYS A 119 10.89 0.75 -9.20
C CYS A 119 10.42 0.17 -10.54
N VAL A 120 11.25 0.25 -11.59
CA VAL A 120 10.92 -0.28 -12.93
C VAL A 120 10.66 -1.79 -12.87
N LYS A 121 11.50 -2.56 -12.17
CA LYS A 121 11.31 -4.01 -12.02
C LYS A 121 10.03 -4.35 -11.25
N GLY A 122 9.75 -3.62 -10.18
CA GLY A 122 8.55 -3.81 -9.36
C GLY A 122 7.27 -3.56 -10.16
N VAL A 123 7.18 -2.41 -10.85
CA VAL A 123 6.03 -2.08 -11.71
C VAL A 123 5.88 -3.09 -12.84
N THR A 124 6.97 -3.45 -13.53
CA THR A 124 6.93 -4.45 -14.60
C THR A 124 6.40 -5.78 -14.10
N TRP A 125 6.83 -6.21 -12.91
CA TRP A 125 6.34 -7.44 -12.30
C TRP A 125 4.86 -7.35 -11.95
N LEU A 126 4.39 -6.23 -11.37
CA LEU A 126 2.98 -6.04 -11.04
C LEU A 126 2.10 -6.10 -12.30
N LEU A 127 2.45 -5.36 -13.36
CA LEU A 127 1.72 -5.37 -14.63
C LEU A 127 1.63 -6.76 -15.28
N ALA A 128 2.65 -7.60 -15.10
CA ALA A 128 2.69 -8.94 -15.67
C ALA A 128 1.94 -9.99 -14.84
N ASN A 129 1.71 -9.75 -13.54
CA ASN A 129 1.24 -10.77 -12.60
C ASN A 129 -0.05 -10.39 -11.85
N VAL A 130 -0.47 -9.13 -11.91
CA VAL A 130 -1.60 -8.58 -11.14
C VAL A 130 -2.65 -8.07 -12.13
N PRO A 131 -3.83 -8.71 -12.20
CA PRO A 131 -4.93 -8.21 -13.00
C PRO A 131 -5.36 -6.82 -12.55
N ASP A 132 -5.77 -5.97 -13.50
CA ASP A 132 -6.36 -4.65 -13.26
C ASP A 132 -5.48 -3.67 -12.45
N GLU A 133 -4.17 -3.90 -12.35
CA GLU A 133 -3.24 -3.00 -11.64
C GLU A 133 -3.08 -1.64 -12.35
N LEU A 134 -3.20 -1.63 -13.69
CA LEU A 134 -3.15 -0.41 -14.48
C LEU A 134 -4.56 0.09 -14.77
N PHE A 135 -4.86 1.30 -14.31
CA PHE A 135 -6.14 1.95 -14.54
C PHE A 135 -5.95 3.41 -14.97
N GLU A 136 -6.95 3.92 -15.68
CA GLU A 136 -7.06 5.32 -16.08
C GLU A 136 -8.27 5.92 -15.36
N TYR A 137 -8.13 7.10 -14.79
CA TYR A 137 -9.28 7.86 -14.27
C TYR A 137 -9.93 8.65 -15.40
N ARG A 138 -11.23 8.43 -15.62
CA ARG A 138 -12.05 9.22 -16.56
C ARG A 138 -13.15 9.95 -15.83
N GLU A 139 -13.17 11.28 -15.96
CA GLU A 139 -14.24 12.10 -15.40
C GLU A 139 -15.54 11.85 -16.18
N GLN A 140 -16.60 11.44 -15.49
CA GLN A 140 -17.92 11.31 -16.09
C GLN A 140 -18.56 12.70 -16.15
N HIS A 141 -18.69 13.27 -17.35
CA HIS A 141 -19.48 14.47 -17.57
C HIS A 141 -20.94 14.15 -17.23
N ARG A 142 -21.42 14.59 -16.05
CA ARG A 142 -22.87 14.59 -15.77
C ARG A 142 -23.50 15.55 -16.76
N GLU A 143 -24.35 15.04 -17.64
CA GLU A 143 -25.23 15.89 -18.43
C GLU A 143 -25.99 16.83 -17.47
N ARG A 144 -25.83 18.14 -17.67
CA ARG A 144 -26.65 19.13 -16.98
C ARG A 144 -28.10 18.86 -17.36
N TRP A 145 -28.95 18.77 -16.34
CA TRP A 145 -30.41 18.79 -16.47
C TRP A 145 -30.83 19.84 -17.51
N PRO A 146 -31.66 19.50 -18.52
CA PRO A 146 -32.11 20.48 -19.50
C PRO A 146 -32.90 21.59 -18.79
N PRO A 147 -32.79 22.86 -19.22
CA PRO A 147 -33.58 23.92 -18.61
C PRO A 147 -35.06 23.55 -18.68
N ALA A 148 -35.78 23.73 -17.57
CA ALA A 148 -37.21 23.46 -17.50
C ALA A 148 -37.91 24.19 -18.65
N GLN A 149 -38.59 23.44 -19.53
CA GLN A 149 -39.45 24.04 -20.53
C GLN A 149 -40.52 24.83 -19.78
N GLY A 150 -40.50 26.16 -19.95
CA GLY A 150 -41.47 27.05 -19.34
C GLY A 150 -42.87 26.67 -19.80
N GLY A 151 -43.64 26.05 -18.91
CA GLY A 151 -45.09 25.93 -19.07
C GLY A 151 -45.67 27.33 -19.08
N GLY A 152 -46.23 27.73 -20.22
CA GLY A 152 -46.90 29.01 -20.38
C GLY A 152 -47.99 29.20 -19.32
N ALA A 153 -48.02 30.40 -18.73
CA ALA A 153 -49.10 30.82 -17.85
C ALA A 153 -50.46 30.74 -18.60
N PRO A 154 -51.56 30.33 -17.94
CA PRO A 154 -52.89 30.43 -18.55
C PRO A 154 -53.23 31.91 -18.74
N ARG A 155 -53.71 32.27 -19.92
CA ARG A 155 -54.29 33.61 -20.18
C ARG A 155 -55.66 33.70 -19.53
N GLU A 156 -55.86 34.74 -18.73
CA GLU A 156 -57.17 35.23 -18.29
C GLU A 156 -57.92 35.93 -19.45
N GLY A 157 -59.26 35.88 -19.37
CA GLY A 157 -60.22 36.62 -20.20
C GLY A 157 -61.02 35.70 -21.14
N ASP A 158 -62.33 35.76 -21.30
CA ASP A 158 -63.39 36.64 -20.77
C ASP A 158 -64.74 35.90 -20.91
N GLY A 159 -65.75 36.31 -20.13
CA GLY A 159 -67.02 35.60 -19.93
C GLY A 159 -68.18 35.88 -20.90
N GLN A 160 -69.40 35.68 -20.36
CA GLN A 160 -70.77 35.71 -20.93
C GLN A 160 -71.19 34.38 -21.56
N GLY A 161 -72.35 33.77 -21.30
CA GLY A 161 -73.57 34.11 -20.57
C GLY A 161 -74.73 33.28 -21.16
N ALA A 162 -75.81 33.12 -20.38
CA ALA A 162 -77.19 32.75 -20.76
C ALA A 162 -77.64 31.26 -20.84
N ALA A 163 -78.45 30.90 -19.84
CA ALA A 163 -79.85 30.41 -19.90
C ALA A 163 -80.20 29.09 -20.60
N GLY A 164 -80.90 28.24 -19.85
CA GLY A 164 -81.62 27.03 -20.28
C GLY A 164 -81.92 26.11 -19.10
#